data_AF-A0A078GIZ8-F1
#
_entry.id   AF-A0A078GIZ8-F1
#
_cell.length_a   1.000
_cell.length_b   1.000
_cell.length_c   1.000
_cell.angle_alpha   90.00
_cell.angle_beta   90.00
_cell.angle_gamma   90.00
#
_symmetry.space_group_name_H-M   'P 1'
#
loop_
_entity.id
_entity.type
_entity.pdbx_description
1 polymer ?
#
loop_
_entity_poly.entity_id
_entity_poly.type
_entity_poly.pdbx_seq_one_letter_code
_entity_poly.pdbx_strand_id
1 'polypeptide(L)'
;MESNIVAISRKANAVKTLIDAIETENRRTGSCVDRTRVSITNGVRAKLRETMSEFRHLREKIFAEYREDLKRKYFLATGEEPSNEDMEKMISGDRLVKTFEVKPEMDLKTKERHEAVNDIKRSLNRLHQVFLDMAVLVETQGDRVDDIEANVATAGSFVSGGTNSLFYANQMKKKNKKWVLWGSILGVIILLGCLVSMLASR
;
A
#
# COMPACT_ATOMS: atom_id res chain seq x y z
N MET A 1 12.92 -22.54 10.33
CA MET A 1 11.66 -21.87 9.92
C MET A 1 11.52 -20.50 10.60
N GLU A 2 11.85 -20.40 11.89
CA GLU A 2 11.89 -19.12 12.64
C GLU A 2 12.69 -17.99 11.95
N SER A 3 13.84 -18.28 11.35
CA SER A 3 14.64 -17.28 10.61
C SER A 3 13.86 -16.60 9.47
N ASN A 4 13.13 -17.39 8.67
CA ASN A 4 12.35 -16.87 7.54
C ASN A 4 11.18 -16.01 8.04
N ILE A 5 10.59 -16.40 9.16
CA ILE A 5 9.47 -15.70 9.79
C ILE A 5 9.93 -14.36 10.39
N VAL A 6 11.04 -14.36 11.12
CA VAL A 6 11.65 -13.13 11.65
C VAL A 6 12.05 -12.21 10.50
N ALA A 7 12.55 -12.75 9.39
CA ALA A 7 12.84 -11.98 8.19
C ALA A 7 11.57 -11.37 7.57
N ILE A 8 10.47 -12.14 7.51
CA ILE A 8 9.17 -11.65 7.02
C ILE A 8 8.62 -10.55 7.95
N SER A 9 8.65 -10.74 9.27
CA SER A 9 8.22 -9.72 10.23
C SER A 9 9.08 -8.46 10.15
N ARG A 10 10.41 -8.58 9.97
CA ARG A 10 11.30 -7.43 9.74
C ARG A 10 10.96 -6.70 8.45
N LYS A 11 10.72 -7.43 7.35
CA LYS A 11 10.30 -6.84 6.08
C LYS A 11 8.95 -6.15 6.19
N ALA A 12 7.97 -6.76 6.87
CA ALA A 12 6.66 -6.17 7.11
C ALA A 12 6.75 -4.88 7.95
N ASN A 13 7.58 -4.88 9.01
CA ASN A 13 7.84 -3.68 9.80
C ASN A 13 8.58 -2.59 9.00
N ALA A 14 9.52 -2.97 8.13
CA ALA A 14 10.19 -2.00 7.24
C ALA A 14 9.19 -1.36 6.27
N VAL A 15 8.28 -2.16 5.70
CA VAL A 15 7.18 -1.66 4.85
C VAL A 15 6.27 -0.72 5.65
N LYS A 16 5.92 -1.07 6.90
CA LYS A 16 5.15 -0.18 7.80
C LYS A 16 5.82 1.18 7.96
N THR A 17 7.09 1.20 8.35
CA THR A 17 7.83 2.44 8.58
C THR A 17 7.98 3.29 7.31
N LEU A 18 8.08 2.66 6.13
CA LEU A 18 8.12 3.35 4.85
C LEU A 18 6.77 3.99 4.53
N ILE A 19 5.66 3.30 4.76
CA ILE A 19 4.31 3.83 4.57
C ILE A 19 4.08 5.05 5.49
N ASP A 20 4.45 4.94 6.77
CA ASP A 20 4.33 6.04 7.73
C ASP A 20 5.17 7.27 7.32
N ALA A 21 6.38 7.05 6.81
CA ALA A 21 7.24 8.11 6.31
C ALA A 21 6.64 8.82 5.09
N ILE A 22 6.11 8.04 4.13
CA ILE A 22 5.47 8.57 2.92
C ILE A 22 4.19 9.35 3.28
N GLU A 23 3.39 8.87 4.23
CA GLU A 23 2.17 9.56 4.67
C GLU A 23 2.48 10.89 5.37
N THR A 24 3.56 10.92 6.16
CA THR A 24 4.05 12.15 6.80
C THR A 24 4.55 13.18 5.78
N GLU A 25 5.19 12.74 4.70
CA GLU A 25 5.66 13.60 3.60
C GLU A 25 4.49 14.12 2.77
N ASN A 26 3.50 13.27 2.45
CA ASN A 26 2.33 13.63 1.65
C ASN A 26 1.40 14.65 2.35
N ARG A 27 1.41 14.76 3.68
CA ARG A 27 0.63 15.80 4.41
C ARG A 27 1.16 17.23 4.21
N ARG A 28 2.37 17.41 3.65
CA ARG A 28 3.04 18.72 3.57
C ARG A 28 2.94 19.40 2.21
N THR A 29 2.57 18.69 1.15
CA THR A 29 2.62 19.23 -0.21
C THR A 29 1.54 18.61 -1.09
N GLY A 30 0.90 19.44 -1.92
CA GLY A 30 -0.20 19.06 -2.82
C GLY A 30 0.25 18.96 -4.27
N SER A 31 1.40 18.33 -4.54
CA SER A 31 1.95 18.15 -5.89
C SER A 31 1.35 16.94 -6.61
N CYS A 32 1.40 16.92 -7.95
CA CYS A 32 1.00 15.74 -8.74
C CYS A 32 1.82 14.49 -8.39
N VAL A 33 3.08 14.69 -7.98
CA VAL A 33 3.98 13.63 -7.48
C VAL A 33 3.43 13.01 -6.19
N ASP A 34 2.83 13.82 -5.31
CA ASP A 34 2.25 13.36 -4.04
C ASP A 34 1.00 12.51 -4.30
N ARG A 35 0.19 12.86 -5.31
CA ARG A 35 -0.93 12.01 -5.76
C ARG A 35 -0.49 10.63 -6.27
N THR A 36 0.58 10.57 -7.06
CA THR A 36 1.14 9.28 -7.52
C THR A 36 1.69 8.46 -6.36
N ARG A 37 2.39 9.11 -5.40
CA ARG A 37 2.89 8.45 -4.19
C ARG A 37 1.78 7.86 -3.34
N VAL A 38 0.68 8.60 -3.14
CA VAL A 38 -0.51 8.10 -2.42
C VAL A 38 -1.11 6.89 -3.15
N SER A 39 -1.35 6.97 -4.45
CA SER A 39 -1.95 5.87 -5.22
C SER A 39 -1.11 4.58 -5.17
N ILE A 40 0.22 4.68 -5.34
CA ILE A 40 1.13 3.52 -5.25
C ILE A 40 1.10 2.93 -3.83
N THR A 41 1.15 3.77 -2.81
CA THR A 41 1.13 3.34 -1.40
C THR A 41 -0.16 2.60 -1.06
N ASN A 42 -1.29 3.07 -1.59
CA ASN A 42 -2.58 2.41 -1.44
C ASN A 42 -2.62 1.03 -2.10
N GLY A 43 -2.06 0.91 -3.31
CA GLY A 43 -1.96 -0.38 -4.01
C GLY A 43 -1.13 -1.40 -3.24
N VAL A 44 0.01 -0.99 -2.68
CA VAL A 44 0.86 -1.85 -1.84
C VAL A 44 0.11 -2.28 -0.57
N ARG A 45 -0.61 -1.35 0.07
CA ARG A 45 -1.43 -1.62 1.26
C ARG A 45 -2.55 -2.63 0.96
N ALA A 46 -3.24 -2.48 -0.16
CA ALA A 46 -4.28 -3.42 -0.60
C ALA A 46 -3.71 -4.81 -0.84
N LYS A 47 -2.57 -4.92 -1.55
CA LYS A 47 -1.94 -6.21 -1.81
C LYS A 47 -1.46 -6.91 -0.55
N LEU A 48 -0.88 -6.16 0.39
CA LEU A 48 -0.47 -6.69 1.69
C LEU A 48 -1.67 -7.24 2.48
N ARG A 49 -2.81 -6.54 2.46
CA ARG A 49 -4.06 -7.01 3.09
C ARG A 49 -4.57 -8.30 2.48
N GLU A 50 -4.56 -8.42 1.15
CA GLU A 50 -4.97 -9.63 0.43
C GLU A 50 -4.10 -10.84 0.81
N THR A 51 -2.77 -10.72 0.67
CA THR A 51 -1.82 -11.79 1.03
C THR A 51 -1.94 -12.18 2.50
N MET A 52 -2.24 -11.22 3.38
CA MET A 52 -2.45 -11.51 4.80
C MET A 52 -3.76 -12.25 5.07
N SER A 53 -4.82 -11.94 4.32
CA SER A 53 -6.08 -12.68 4.39
C SER A 53 -5.91 -14.12 3.92
N GLU A 54 -5.18 -14.33 2.81
CA GLU A 54 -4.82 -15.66 2.32
C GLU A 54 -4.02 -16.44 3.37
N PHE A 55 -3.06 -15.79 4.02
CA PHE A 55 -2.27 -16.41 5.09
C PHE A 55 -3.12 -16.79 6.32
N ARG A 56 -4.10 -15.95 6.69
CA ARG A 56 -5.06 -16.25 7.77
C ARG A 56 -5.87 -17.50 7.46
N HIS A 57 -6.39 -17.61 6.23
CA HIS A 57 -7.13 -18.79 5.79
C HIS A 57 -6.26 -20.04 5.74
N LEU A 58 -5.02 -19.92 5.27
CA LEU A 58 -4.06 -21.02 5.29
C LEU A 58 -3.78 -21.51 6.72
N ARG A 59 -3.66 -20.60 7.70
CA ARG A 59 -3.54 -20.98 9.11
C ARG A 59 -4.76 -21.75 9.58
N GLU A 60 -5.95 -21.22 9.37
CA GLU A 60 -7.19 -21.87 9.84
C GLU A 60 -7.28 -23.29 9.29
N LYS A 61 -6.91 -23.48 8.03
CA LYS A 61 -6.80 -24.80 7.41
C LYS A 61 -5.75 -25.69 8.09
N ILE A 62 -4.50 -25.22 8.26
CA ILE A 62 -3.45 -26.00 8.94
C ILE A 62 -3.86 -26.38 10.36
N PHE A 63 -4.50 -25.47 11.07
CA PHE A 63 -4.92 -25.70 12.46
C PHE A 63 -6.08 -26.68 12.55
N ALA A 64 -7.04 -26.62 11.61
CA ALA A 64 -8.12 -27.60 11.51
C ALA A 64 -7.56 -29.00 11.20
N GLU A 65 -6.66 -29.12 10.23
CA GLU A 65 -5.99 -30.38 9.89
C GLU A 65 -5.20 -30.94 11.08
N TYR A 66 -4.43 -30.09 11.78
CA TYR A 66 -3.69 -30.50 12.98
C TYR A 66 -4.62 -30.95 14.12
N ARG A 67 -5.74 -30.25 14.30
CA ARG A 67 -6.76 -30.58 15.30
C ARG A 67 -7.37 -31.95 15.02
N GLU A 68 -7.68 -32.27 13.77
CA GLU A 68 -8.19 -33.59 13.37
C GLU A 68 -7.15 -34.70 13.52
N ASP A 69 -5.89 -34.44 13.14
CA ASP A 69 -4.77 -35.37 13.32
C ASP A 69 -4.57 -35.73 14.80
N LEU A 70 -4.66 -34.75 15.69
CA LEU A 70 -4.58 -34.97 17.14
C LEU A 70 -5.76 -35.79 17.67
N LYS A 71 -7.00 -35.49 17.25
CA LYS A 71 -8.18 -36.29 17.62
C LYS A 71 -8.00 -37.75 17.25
N ARG A 72 -7.58 -38.01 16.01
CA ARG A 72 -7.37 -39.37 15.50
C ARG A 72 -6.33 -40.12 16.32
N LYS A 73 -5.20 -39.49 16.61
CA LYS A 73 -4.13 -40.10 17.42
C LYS A 73 -4.56 -40.35 18.86
N TYR A 74 -5.33 -39.44 19.46
CA TYR A 74 -5.87 -39.61 20.79
C TYR A 74 -6.84 -40.80 20.86
N PHE A 75 -7.77 -40.89 19.92
CA PHE A 75 -8.72 -41.99 19.83
C PHE A 75 -8.00 -43.34 19.67
N LEU A 76 -6.95 -43.42 18.85
CA LEU A 76 -6.14 -44.63 18.68
C LEU A 76 -5.32 -45.02 19.92
N ALA A 77 -5.01 -44.06 20.80
CA ALA A 77 -4.21 -44.30 22.00
C ALA A 77 -5.09 -44.64 23.22
N THR A 78 -6.19 -43.93 23.40
CA THR A 78 -7.04 -43.99 24.60
C THR A 78 -8.34 -44.77 24.37
N GLY A 79 -8.78 -44.92 23.12
CA GLY A 79 -10.05 -45.55 22.77
C GLY A 79 -11.29 -44.67 23.01
N GLU A 80 -11.09 -43.45 23.51
CA GLU A 80 -12.14 -42.47 23.84
C GLU A 80 -11.99 -41.20 22.99
N GLU A 81 -13.08 -40.51 22.70
CA GLU A 81 -13.04 -39.22 21.99
C GLU A 81 -12.61 -38.11 22.96
N PRO A 82 -11.62 -37.26 22.59
CA PRO A 82 -11.16 -36.22 23.50
C PRO A 82 -12.20 -35.09 23.64
N SER A 83 -12.43 -34.65 24.88
CA SER A 83 -13.20 -33.43 25.17
C SER A 83 -12.58 -32.20 24.50
N ASN A 84 -13.39 -31.18 24.19
CA ASN A 84 -12.90 -29.92 23.64
C ASN A 84 -11.87 -29.23 24.55
N GLU A 85 -12.05 -29.29 25.87
CA GLU A 85 -11.05 -28.76 26.81
C GLU A 85 -9.73 -29.53 26.76
N ASP A 86 -9.82 -30.85 26.56
CA ASP A 86 -8.65 -31.71 26.49
C ASP A 86 -7.85 -31.49 25.21
N MET A 87 -8.56 -31.22 24.12
CA MET A 87 -7.98 -30.81 22.86
C MET A 87 -7.26 -29.46 22.95
N GLU A 88 -7.88 -28.47 23.60
CA GLU A 88 -7.29 -27.16 23.82
C GLU A 88 -5.99 -27.25 24.64
N LYS A 89 -5.99 -28.08 25.70
CA LYS A 89 -4.82 -28.36 26.54
C LYS A 89 -3.71 -29.10 25.77
N MET A 90 -4.07 -30.00 24.86
CA MET A 90 -3.12 -30.68 23.98
C MET A 90 -2.50 -29.72 22.96
N ILE A 91 -3.30 -28.87 22.33
CA ILE A 91 -2.81 -27.86 21.40
C ILE A 91 -1.96 -26.79 22.10
N SER A 92 -2.22 -26.53 23.38
CA SER A 92 -1.42 -25.62 24.21
C SER A 92 -0.09 -26.21 24.67
N GLY A 93 0.12 -27.52 24.47
CA GLY A 93 1.35 -28.23 24.81
C GLY A 93 1.42 -28.76 26.25
N ASP A 94 0.41 -28.47 27.08
CA ASP A 94 0.43 -28.78 28.52
C ASP A 94 0.13 -30.26 28.83
N ARG A 95 -0.65 -30.92 27.98
CA ARG A 95 -1.06 -32.34 28.18
C ARG A 95 -0.54 -33.34 27.14
N LEU A 96 0.11 -32.89 26.07
CA LEU A 96 0.62 -33.79 25.02
C LEU A 96 1.66 -34.79 25.54
N VAL A 97 2.50 -34.36 26.49
CA VAL A 97 3.59 -35.19 27.04
C VAL A 97 3.05 -36.35 27.89
N LYS A 98 1.99 -36.13 28.68
CA LYS A 98 1.49 -37.13 29.65
C LYS A 98 0.60 -38.22 29.05
N THR A 99 -0.06 -37.97 27.92
CA THR A 99 -0.97 -38.96 27.30
C THR A 99 -0.28 -39.83 26.25
N PHE A 100 0.78 -39.35 25.61
CA PHE A 100 1.52 -40.10 24.57
C PHE A 100 2.75 -40.87 25.07
N GLU A 101 3.11 -40.74 26.35
CA GLU A 101 4.20 -41.48 27.02
C GLU A 101 4.03 -43.02 26.95
N VAL A 102 2.83 -43.53 26.63
CA VAL A 102 2.54 -44.98 26.59
C VAL A 102 3.08 -45.64 25.31
N LYS A 103 3.43 -44.90 24.25
CA LYS A 103 3.99 -45.48 22.99
C LYS A 103 5.20 -44.67 22.45
N PRO A 104 6.45 -45.16 22.62
CA PRO A 104 7.66 -44.39 22.29
C PRO A 104 7.86 -44.11 20.80
N GLU A 105 7.32 -44.92 19.89
CA GLU A 105 7.46 -44.72 18.43
C GLU A 105 6.55 -43.60 17.87
N MET A 106 5.50 -43.22 18.59
CA MET A 106 4.54 -42.19 18.19
C MET A 106 4.92 -40.77 18.67
N ASP A 107 5.91 -40.69 19.57
CA ASP A 107 6.20 -39.50 20.38
C ASP A 107 7.04 -38.45 19.62
N LEU A 108 8.10 -38.86 18.93
CA LEU A 108 9.03 -37.94 18.28
C LEU A 108 8.40 -37.15 17.11
N LYS A 109 7.77 -37.86 16.16
CA LYS A 109 7.14 -37.21 14.98
C LYS A 109 5.96 -36.32 15.37
N THR A 110 5.27 -36.62 16.48
CA THR A 110 4.15 -35.83 16.99
C THR A 110 4.64 -34.60 17.74
N LYS A 111 5.72 -34.72 18.52
CA LYS A 111 6.39 -33.59 19.18
C LYS A 111 6.98 -32.60 18.17
N GLU A 112 7.70 -33.06 17.15
CA GLU A 112 8.26 -32.19 16.11
C GLU A 112 7.16 -31.45 15.34
N ARG A 113 6.05 -32.12 14.99
CA ARG A 113 4.90 -31.45 14.37
C ARG A 113 4.23 -30.46 15.32
N HIS A 114 4.12 -30.77 16.61
CA HIS A 114 3.54 -29.87 17.60
C HIS A 114 4.36 -28.58 17.73
N GLU A 115 5.68 -28.72 17.81
CA GLU A 115 6.61 -27.58 17.86
C GLU A 115 6.49 -26.72 16.61
N ALA A 116 6.43 -27.33 15.42
CA ALA A 116 6.20 -26.61 14.16
C ALA A 116 4.87 -25.85 14.14
N VAL A 117 3.77 -26.45 14.63
CA VAL A 117 2.47 -25.78 14.72
C VAL A 117 2.47 -24.65 15.75
N ASN A 118 3.16 -24.83 16.87
CA ASN A 118 3.26 -23.80 17.90
C ASN A 118 4.10 -22.60 17.41
N ASP A 119 5.16 -22.86 16.63
CA ASP A 119 5.93 -21.81 15.96
C ASP A 119 5.08 -21.07 14.92
N ILE A 120 4.26 -21.79 14.14
CA ILE A 120 3.28 -21.17 13.24
C ILE A 120 2.31 -20.29 14.05
N LYS A 121 1.80 -20.75 15.19
CA LYS A 121 0.90 -19.97 16.06
C LYS A 121 1.57 -18.68 16.56
N ARG A 122 2.80 -18.76 17.09
CA ARG A 122 3.58 -17.60 17.55
C ARG A 122 3.86 -16.61 16.43
N SER A 123 4.29 -17.13 15.27
CA SER A 123 4.58 -16.31 14.09
C SER A 123 3.38 -15.52 13.62
N LEU A 124 2.22 -16.15 13.66
CA LEU A 124 0.99 -15.56 13.16
C LEU A 124 0.42 -14.55 14.14
N ASN A 125 0.59 -14.77 15.44
CA ASN A 125 0.21 -13.76 16.44
C ASN A 125 1.02 -12.46 16.27
N ARG A 126 2.33 -12.58 16.00
CA ARG A 126 3.17 -11.41 15.68
C ARG A 126 2.74 -10.70 14.39
N LEU A 127 2.44 -11.46 13.34
CA LEU A 127 2.00 -10.89 12.07
C LEU A 127 0.60 -10.27 12.15
N HIS A 128 -0.30 -10.86 12.95
CA HIS A 128 -1.63 -10.32 13.25
C HIS A 128 -1.53 -8.99 14.01
N GLN A 129 -0.59 -8.86 14.94
CA GLN A 129 -0.35 -7.61 15.65
C GLN A 129 0.15 -6.49 14.70
N VAL A 130 1.07 -6.81 13.78
CA VAL A 130 1.50 -5.87 12.72
C VAL A 130 0.31 -5.48 11.82
N PHE A 131 -0.62 -6.40 11.58
CA PHE A 131 -1.84 -6.12 10.81
C PHE A 131 -2.83 -5.21 11.55
N LEU A 132 -3.10 -5.44 12.84
CA LEU A 132 -3.97 -4.56 13.63
C LEU A 132 -3.41 -3.13 13.69
N ASP A 133 -2.10 -3.01 13.87
CA ASP A 133 -1.40 -1.73 13.80
C ASP A 133 -1.52 -1.06 12.42
N MET A 134 -1.59 -1.85 11.34
CA MET A 134 -1.80 -1.33 9.98
C MET A 134 -3.27 -1.09 9.64
N ALA A 135 -4.21 -1.78 10.28
CA ALA A 135 -5.65 -1.57 10.09
C ALA A 135 -6.06 -0.17 10.57
N VAL A 136 -5.41 0.35 11.62
CA VAL A 136 -5.55 1.76 12.06
C VAL A 136 -5.14 2.75 10.97
N LEU A 137 -4.19 2.39 10.09
CA LEU A 137 -3.78 3.21 8.95
C LEU A 137 -4.70 3.05 7.73
N VAL A 138 -5.64 2.11 7.75
CA VAL A 138 -6.57 1.79 6.64
C VAL A 138 -7.94 2.45 6.83
N GLU A 139 -8.33 2.79 8.06
CA GLU A 139 -9.66 3.38 8.37
C GLU A 139 -9.86 4.78 7.73
N THR A 140 -8.80 5.46 7.28
CA THR A 140 -8.88 6.82 6.72
C THR A 140 -9.08 6.88 5.20
N GLN A 141 -9.20 5.76 4.50
CA GLN A 141 -9.34 5.75 3.05
C GLN A 141 -10.63 5.07 2.63
N GLY A 142 -11.71 5.85 2.62
CA GLY A 142 -12.95 5.49 1.94
C GLY A 142 -12.69 5.23 0.45
N ASP A 143 -13.49 4.30 -0.09
CA ASP A 143 -13.55 3.87 -1.50
C ASP A 143 -12.99 4.87 -2.51
N ARG A 144 -11.71 4.70 -2.87
CA ARG A 144 -11.16 5.26 -4.11
C ARG A 144 -10.46 4.17 -4.91
N VAL A 145 -11.17 3.06 -5.06
CA VAL A 145 -10.80 1.98 -5.99
C VAL A 145 -10.80 2.48 -7.45
N ASP A 146 -11.38 3.64 -7.75
CA ASP A 146 -11.32 4.31 -9.07
C ASP A 146 -10.44 5.56 -9.11
N ASP A 147 -9.12 5.39 -8.93
CA ASP A 147 -8.15 6.46 -9.17
C ASP A 147 -7.57 6.47 -10.61
N ILE A 148 -7.86 5.46 -11.46
CA ILE A 148 -7.48 5.53 -12.89
C ILE A 148 -8.36 6.54 -13.62
N GLU A 149 -9.68 6.45 -13.51
CA GLU A 149 -10.60 7.37 -14.18
C GLU A 149 -10.43 8.79 -13.66
N ALA A 150 -10.28 8.98 -12.34
CA ALA A 150 -10.03 10.28 -11.76
C ALA A 150 -8.68 10.89 -12.20
N ASN A 151 -7.62 10.08 -12.31
CA ASN A 151 -6.31 10.55 -12.78
C ASN A 151 -6.33 10.85 -14.28
N VAL A 152 -7.02 10.03 -15.09
CA VAL A 152 -7.20 10.26 -16.53
C VAL A 152 -8.07 11.50 -16.78
N ALA A 153 -9.15 11.69 -16.03
CA ALA A 153 -10.00 12.88 -16.10
C ALA A 153 -9.24 14.15 -15.70
N THR A 154 -8.42 14.08 -14.65
CA THR A 154 -7.57 15.19 -14.21
C THR A 154 -6.48 15.50 -15.24
N ALA A 155 -5.79 14.49 -15.78
CA ALA A 155 -4.80 14.69 -16.84
C ALA A 155 -5.43 15.30 -18.10
N GLY A 156 -6.63 14.84 -18.47
CA GLY A 156 -7.41 15.39 -19.58
C GLY A 156 -7.77 16.87 -19.38
N SER A 157 -8.18 17.25 -18.17
CA SER A 157 -8.52 18.66 -17.88
C SER A 157 -7.29 19.58 -17.89
N PHE A 158 -6.13 19.13 -17.42
CA PHE A 158 -4.87 19.88 -17.51
C PHE A 158 -4.40 20.08 -18.96
N VAL A 159 -4.45 19.03 -19.78
CA VAL A 159 -4.08 19.14 -21.20
C VAL A 159 -5.05 20.04 -21.95
N SER A 160 -6.36 19.94 -21.68
CA SER A 160 -7.37 20.82 -22.27
C SER A 160 -7.16 22.29 -21.88
N GLY A 161 -6.93 22.58 -20.59
CA GLY A 161 -6.64 23.94 -20.12
C GLY A 161 -5.33 24.52 -20.69
N GLY A 162 -4.28 23.70 -20.78
CA GLY A 162 -3.00 24.08 -21.41
C GLY A 162 -3.15 24.38 -22.91
N THR A 163 -3.93 23.57 -23.62
CA THR A 163 -4.19 23.76 -25.05
C THR A 163 -5.01 25.03 -25.29
N ASN A 164 -6.00 25.30 -24.45
CA ASN A 164 -6.85 26.48 -24.57
C ASN A 164 -6.06 27.77 -24.27
N SER A 165 -5.21 27.77 -23.23
CA SER A 165 -4.32 28.90 -22.92
C SER A 165 -3.30 29.15 -24.04
N LEU A 166 -2.72 28.11 -24.65
CA LEU A 166 -1.89 28.22 -25.86
C LEU A 166 -2.67 28.82 -27.04
N PHE A 167 -3.91 28.38 -27.26
CA PHE A 167 -4.77 28.88 -28.33
C PHE A 167 -5.08 30.37 -28.16
N TYR A 168 -5.48 30.80 -26.96
CA TYR A 168 -5.73 32.21 -26.65
C TYR A 168 -4.45 33.05 -26.74
N ALA A 169 -3.31 32.55 -26.25
CA ALA A 169 -2.02 33.23 -26.38
C ALA A 169 -1.62 33.44 -27.85
N ASN A 170 -1.87 32.45 -28.71
CA ASN A 170 -1.60 32.56 -30.15
C ASN A 170 -2.54 33.57 -30.83
N GLN A 171 -3.82 33.61 -30.44
CA GLN A 171 -4.75 34.64 -30.92
C GLN A 171 -4.32 36.05 -30.49
N MET A 172 -3.93 36.23 -29.22
CA MET A 172 -3.45 37.51 -28.70
C MET A 172 -2.17 37.97 -29.42
N LYS A 173 -1.21 37.06 -29.66
CA LYS A 173 -0.01 37.37 -30.47
C LYS A 173 -0.37 37.85 -31.88
N LYS A 174 -1.33 37.20 -32.56
CA LYS A 174 -1.78 37.61 -33.91
C LYS A 174 -2.42 39.00 -33.90
N LYS A 175 -3.24 39.31 -32.90
CA LYS A 175 -3.88 40.63 -32.76
C LYS A 175 -2.85 41.72 -32.43
N ASN A 176 -1.91 41.45 -31.52
CA ASN A 176 -0.91 42.42 -31.09
C ASN A 176 0.14 42.72 -32.17
N LYS A 177 0.48 41.77 -33.05
CA LYS A 177 1.40 42.01 -34.18
C LYS A 177 0.95 43.17 -35.08
N LYS A 178 -0.35 43.30 -35.33
CA LYS A 178 -0.88 44.41 -36.14
C LYS A 178 -0.71 45.74 -35.42
N TRP A 179 -1.08 45.82 -34.14
CA TRP A 179 -0.96 47.04 -33.34
C TRP A 179 0.48 47.51 -33.16
N VAL A 180 1.42 46.58 -32.93
CA VAL A 180 2.86 46.90 -32.83
C VAL A 180 3.38 47.47 -34.15
N LEU A 181 2.95 46.92 -35.30
CA LEU A 181 3.34 47.42 -36.62
C LEU A 181 2.82 48.84 -36.87
N TRP A 182 1.54 49.10 -36.60
CA TRP A 182 0.94 50.44 -36.74
C TRP A 182 1.59 51.46 -35.80
N GLY A 183 1.84 51.09 -34.54
CA GLY A 183 2.54 51.95 -33.58
C GLY A 183 3.96 52.29 -34.01
N SER A 184 4.69 51.32 -34.57
CA SER A 184 6.05 51.54 -35.10
C SER A 184 6.06 52.51 -36.29
N ILE A 185 5.11 52.40 -37.22
CA ILE A 185 5.00 53.31 -38.37
C ILE A 185 4.72 54.74 -37.90
N LEU A 186 3.79 54.92 -36.98
CA LEU A 186 3.46 56.23 -36.42
C LEU A 186 4.66 56.87 -35.70
N GLY A 187 5.41 56.07 -34.92
CA GLY A 187 6.63 56.53 -34.26
C GLY A 187 7.71 57.02 -35.24
N VAL A 188 7.90 56.32 -36.36
CA VAL A 188 8.85 56.74 -37.41
C VAL A 188 8.43 58.05 -38.08
N ILE A 189 7.14 58.23 -38.35
CA ILE A 189 6.62 59.48 -38.95
C ILE A 189 6.86 60.68 -38.04
N ILE A 190 6.61 60.52 -36.73
CA ILE A 190 6.85 61.58 -35.73
C ILE A 190 8.35 61.94 -35.69
N LEU A 191 9.23 60.93 -35.67
CA LEU A 191 10.68 61.11 -35.70
C LEU A 191 11.14 61.89 -36.93
N LEU A 192 10.65 61.54 -38.12
CA LEU A 192 10.97 62.25 -39.36
C LEU A 192 10.47 63.70 -39.33
N GLY A 193 9.26 63.94 -38.83
CA GLY A 193 8.73 65.29 -38.67
C GLY A 193 9.58 66.16 -37.73
N CYS A 194 10.01 65.60 -36.60
CA CYS A 194 10.92 66.28 -35.68
C CYS A 194 12.28 66.60 -36.33
N LEU A 195 12.84 65.66 -37.10
CA LEU A 195 14.12 65.86 -37.79
C LEU A 195 14.02 66.98 -38.84
N VAL A 196 12.94 67.00 -39.64
CA VAL A 196 12.71 68.07 -40.62
C VAL A 196 12.51 69.42 -39.94
N SER A 197 11.75 69.48 -38.85
CA SER A 197 11.56 70.72 -38.09
C SER A 197 12.87 71.22 -37.48
N MET A 198 13.74 70.33 -37.01
CA MET A 198 15.06 70.68 -36.47
C MET A 198 16.01 71.17 -37.57
N LEU A 199 15.96 70.58 -38.77
CA LEU A 199 16.74 71.02 -39.93
C LEU A 199 16.24 72.37 -40.49
N ALA A 200 14.93 72.60 -40.49
CA ALA A 200 14.34 73.86 -40.96
C ALA A 200 14.52 75.03 -39.96
N SER A 201 14.73 74.72 -38.68
CA SER A 201 15.03 75.71 -37.64
C SER A 201 16.52 76.09 -37.56
N ARG A 202 17.36 75.51 -38.42
CA ARG A 202 18.81 75.73 -38.48
C ARG A 202 19.17 76.59 -39.69
#